data_AF-A0A2I1GH25-F1
#
_entry.id   AF-A0A2I1GH25-F1
#
_cell.length_a   1.000
_cell.length_b   1.000
_cell.length_c   1.000
_cell.angle_alpha   90.00
_cell.angle_beta   90.00
_cell.angle_gamma   90.00
#
_symmetry.space_group_name_H-M   'P 1'
#
loop_
_entity.id
_entity.type
_entity.pdbx_description
1 polymer ?
#
loop_
_entity_poly.entity_id
_entity_poly.type
_entity_poly.pdbx_seq_one_letter_code
_entity_poly.pdbx_strand_id
1 'polypeptide(L)'
;MGQNCEINETSIIQNNSSSPSSPSSPSAIKKSFSSRLTYLIRRDSTKNSSSNNKSSSPSQKPIKIQKTEMILLNQNDPNYISVKSSFKGRPLSQSKILGIFELRMPTKLEKRHEAYKKNLSKRTGKSIKEITHRMFHGTTSYCTPERFVEELSYSQENEEEEIKERFHVERKFCEKDCGLCGIVQQGNKTKYTKTKSLFKKNRMWFANDPCTSLYYCNGVVVKSVKTMFVVDVIKKAPKGILIVNKEKATLPRFLILFEMSECYT
;
A
#
# COMPACT_ATOMS: atom_id res chain seq x y z
N MET A 1 -21.64 45.75 -1.78
CA MET A 1 -22.14 45.55 -3.15
C MET A 1 -22.04 44.07 -3.46
N GLY A 2 -23.19 43.39 -3.42
CA GLY A 2 -23.27 41.96 -3.67
C GLY A 2 -23.11 41.67 -5.17
N GLN A 3 -22.39 40.61 -5.47
CA GLN A 3 -22.50 39.91 -6.74
C GLN A 3 -22.74 38.44 -6.43
N ASN A 4 -24.01 38.07 -6.62
CA ASN A 4 -24.49 36.71 -6.74
C ASN A 4 -23.78 36.05 -7.92
N CYS A 5 -23.15 34.90 -7.68
CA CYS A 5 -22.81 33.97 -8.75
C CYS A 5 -23.79 32.80 -8.67
N GLU A 6 -24.57 32.69 -9.73
CA GLU A 6 -25.69 31.79 -9.96
C GLU A 6 -25.27 30.32 -9.87
N ILE A 7 -26.13 29.55 -9.21
CA ILE A 7 -26.11 28.09 -9.13
C ILE A 7 -26.84 27.60 -10.37
N ASN A 8 -26.13 26.98 -11.32
CA ASN A 8 -26.76 26.25 -12.40
C ASN A 8 -27.09 24.83 -11.94
N GLU A 9 -28.37 24.63 -11.64
CA GLU A 9 -29.03 23.34 -11.53
C GLU A 9 -29.04 22.62 -12.89
N THR A 10 -28.56 21.39 -12.94
CA THR A 10 -28.90 20.45 -14.03
C THR A 10 -29.61 19.25 -13.43
N SER A 11 -30.94 19.39 -13.43
CA SER A 11 -31.99 18.40 -13.67
C SER A 11 -31.61 16.91 -13.63
N ILE A 12 -32.21 16.27 -12.63
CA ILE A 12 -32.49 14.85 -12.46
C ILE A 12 -33.43 14.37 -13.57
N ILE A 13 -33.11 13.25 -14.24
CA ILE A 13 -34.09 12.45 -14.99
C ILE A 13 -34.11 11.05 -14.35
N GLN A 14 -35.21 10.79 -13.64
CA GLN A 14 -35.65 9.47 -13.23
C GLN A 14 -36.36 8.81 -14.42
N ASN A 15 -36.05 7.54 -14.70
CA ASN A 15 -36.96 6.64 -15.40
C ASN A 15 -37.10 5.37 -14.58
N ASN A 16 -38.26 5.25 -13.93
CA ASN A 16 -38.77 4.04 -13.29
C ASN A 16 -39.64 3.29 -14.29
N SER A 17 -39.44 1.97 -14.41
CA SER A 17 -40.45 0.91 -14.68
C SER A 17 -39.71 -0.32 -15.24
N SER A 18 -39.94 -1.60 -14.90
CA SER A 18 -40.72 -2.33 -13.90
C SER A 18 -40.18 -3.78 -13.95
N SER A 19 -40.22 -4.53 -12.84
CA SER A 19 -40.02 -6.00 -12.82
C SER A 19 -41.26 -6.72 -13.38
N PRO A 20 -41.18 -8.01 -13.80
CA PRO A 20 -41.27 -9.12 -12.83
C PRO A 20 -40.56 -10.46 -13.19
N SER A 21 -40.56 -11.35 -12.20
CA SER A 21 -40.51 -12.84 -12.23
C SER A 21 -39.18 -13.59 -12.46
N SER A 22 -38.77 -14.31 -11.41
CA SER A 22 -38.04 -15.61 -11.43
C SER A 22 -39.09 -16.75 -11.55
N PRO A 23 -38.77 -18.07 -11.70
CA PRO A 23 -37.48 -18.76 -11.50
C PRO A 23 -37.10 -19.87 -12.52
N SER A 24 -35.83 -20.30 -12.53
CA SER A 24 -35.45 -21.72 -12.76
C SER A 24 -33.93 -21.94 -12.66
N SER A 25 -33.50 -22.75 -11.68
CA SER A 25 -32.26 -23.55 -11.70
C SER A 25 -32.42 -24.73 -12.69
N PRO A 26 -31.39 -25.37 -13.28
CA PRO A 26 -30.22 -26.00 -12.62
C PRO A 26 -28.91 -25.77 -13.43
N SER A 27 -27.70 -26.28 -13.18
CA SER A 27 -27.13 -27.39 -12.42
C SER A 27 -25.64 -27.09 -12.17
N ALA A 28 -25.08 -27.77 -11.19
CA ALA A 28 -23.73 -27.60 -10.67
C ALA A 28 -22.62 -28.08 -11.62
N ILE A 29 -21.53 -27.30 -11.73
CA ILE A 29 -20.18 -27.83 -11.94
C ILE A 29 -19.24 -27.13 -10.96
N LYS A 30 -18.93 -27.83 -9.87
CA LYS A 30 -17.85 -27.51 -8.93
C LYS A 30 -16.51 -27.57 -9.67
N LYS A 31 -15.74 -26.48 -9.68
CA LYS A 31 -14.29 -26.53 -9.85
C LYS A 31 -13.59 -25.66 -8.81
N SER A 32 -13.24 -26.36 -7.72
CA SER A 32 -12.10 -26.17 -6.81
C SER A 32 -11.43 -24.79 -6.77
N PHE A 33 -11.65 -24.08 -5.67
CA PHE A 33 -10.94 -22.86 -5.29
C PHE A 33 -9.52 -23.19 -4.80
N SER A 34 -8.50 -22.55 -5.38
CA SER A 34 -7.15 -22.51 -4.82
C SER A 34 -6.94 -21.19 -4.07
N SER A 35 -7.30 -21.17 -2.78
CA SER A 35 -6.88 -20.13 -1.84
C SER A 35 -5.42 -20.39 -1.45
N ARG A 36 -4.49 -19.65 -2.05
CA ARG A 36 -3.04 -19.91 -1.92
C ARG A 36 -2.42 -19.04 -0.82
N LEU A 37 -2.40 -19.58 0.39
CA LEU A 37 -1.65 -19.24 1.60
C LEU A 37 -0.57 -18.14 1.52
N THR A 38 -0.59 -17.21 2.50
CA THR A 38 0.45 -16.20 2.77
C THR A 38 0.99 -16.38 4.18
N TYR A 39 2.31 -16.49 4.36
CA TYR A 39 2.95 -16.69 5.66
C TYR A 39 3.42 -15.36 6.28
N LEU A 40 3.46 -15.29 7.61
CA LEU A 40 3.98 -14.16 8.39
C LEU A 40 5.11 -14.66 9.32
N ILE A 41 6.18 -13.87 9.45
CA ILE A 41 7.27 -14.06 10.43
C ILE A 41 7.29 -12.85 11.36
N ARG A 42 6.96 -13.05 12.64
CA ARG A 42 7.27 -12.11 13.74
C ARG A 42 8.72 -12.34 14.16
N ARG A 43 9.52 -11.26 14.28
CA ARG A 43 10.82 -11.32 14.95
C ARG A 43 10.63 -10.86 16.39
N ASP A 44 10.87 -11.75 17.34
CA ASP A 44 11.03 -11.38 18.74
C ASP A 44 12.41 -10.79 18.99
N SER A 45 12.45 -9.75 19.81
CA SER A 45 13.66 -9.04 20.21
C SER A 45 14.00 -9.35 21.66
N THR A 46 14.48 -10.56 21.96
CA THR A 46 15.21 -10.84 23.22
C THR A 46 15.98 -12.16 23.13
N LYS A 47 17.32 -12.10 23.03
CA LYS A 47 18.26 -13.01 23.72
C LYS A 47 19.71 -12.59 23.44
N ASN A 48 20.27 -11.79 24.34
CA ASN A 48 21.69 -11.87 24.65
C ASN A 48 21.85 -12.97 25.71
N SER A 49 22.73 -13.94 25.43
CA SER A 49 23.63 -14.56 26.41
C SER A 49 24.64 -15.43 25.67
N SER A 50 25.90 -15.16 25.99
CA SER A 50 27.14 -15.73 25.49
C SER A 50 27.29 -17.24 25.64
N SER A 51 27.81 -17.93 24.61
CA SER A 51 28.96 -18.83 24.72
C SER A 51 29.37 -19.35 23.33
N ASN A 52 30.68 -19.45 23.14
CA ASN A 52 31.35 -19.94 21.95
C ASN A 52 30.90 -21.36 21.58
N ASN A 53 30.53 -21.58 20.31
CA ASN A 53 30.87 -22.80 19.60
C ASN A 53 30.76 -22.57 18.08
N LYS A 54 31.90 -22.75 17.39
CA LYS A 54 31.97 -22.88 15.93
C LYS A 54 31.07 -24.04 15.50
N SER A 55 29.91 -23.72 14.94
CA SER A 55 29.19 -24.65 14.07
C SER A 55 28.89 -23.91 12.77
N SER A 56 29.46 -24.42 11.69
CA SER A 56 29.17 -23.97 10.33
C SER A 56 27.71 -24.30 10.01
N SER A 57 26.81 -23.39 10.31
CA SER A 57 25.41 -23.48 9.93
C SER A 57 25.30 -23.51 8.39
N PRO A 58 24.59 -24.49 7.80
CA PRO A 58 24.42 -24.55 6.35
C PRO A 58 23.73 -23.26 5.89
N SER A 59 24.31 -22.60 4.89
CA SER A 59 23.80 -21.35 4.32
C SER A 59 22.33 -21.54 3.93
N GLN A 60 21.40 -21.08 4.78
CA GLN A 60 19.98 -21.14 4.49
C GLN A 60 19.75 -20.26 3.26
N LYS A 61 19.31 -20.88 2.16
CA LYS A 61 18.93 -20.14 0.95
C LYS A 61 17.87 -19.11 1.37
N PRO A 62 17.99 -17.83 0.95
CA PRO A 62 17.08 -16.80 1.38
C PRO A 62 15.63 -17.19 1.08
N ILE A 63 14.78 -17.08 2.09
CA ILE A 63 13.36 -17.44 2.04
C ILE A 63 12.70 -16.66 0.88
N LYS A 64 12.04 -17.39 -0.02
CA LYS A 64 11.38 -16.81 -1.19
C LYS A 64 9.97 -16.38 -0.81
N ILE A 65 9.77 -15.07 -0.71
CA ILE A 65 8.46 -14.44 -0.48
C ILE A 65 7.71 -14.41 -1.81
N GLN A 66 6.59 -15.13 -1.89
CA GLN A 66 5.77 -15.22 -3.12
C GLN A 66 4.75 -14.10 -3.24
N LYS A 67 4.26 -13.61 -2.10
CA LYS A 67 3.18 -12.63 -1.95
C LYS A 67 3.61 -11.60 -0.90
N THR A 68 3.08 -10.39 -0.98
CA THR A 68 3.48 -9.33 -0.04
C THR A 68 3.11 -9.69 1.39
N GLU A 69 4.07 -9.57 2.30
CA GLU A 69 3.82 -9.61 3.74
C GLU A 69 3.57 -8.17 4.20
N MET A 70 2.47 -7.96 4.92
CA MET A 70 2.13 -6.69 5.56
C MET A 70 2.35 -6.83 7.06
N ILE A 71 3.27 -6.02 7.60
CA ILE A 71 3.68 -6.07 9.00
C ILE A 71 3.30 -4.74 9.65
N LEU A 72 2.32 -4.75 10.56
CA LEU A 72 1.97 -3.56 11.32
C LEU A 72 3.15 -3.18 12.23
N LEU A 73 3.62 -1.95 12.11
CA LEU A 73 4.75 -1.45 12.89
C LEU A 73 4.27 -0.93 14.24
N ASN A 74 5.04 -1.25 15.29
CA ASN A 74 4.88 -0.64 16.60
C ASN A 74 5.26 0.85 16.54
N GLN A 75 4.64 1.69 17.36
CA GLN A 75 4.91 3.13 17.38
C GLN A 75 6.36 3.49 17.74
N ASN A 76 7.03 2.61 18.49
CA ASN A 76 8.44 2.75 18.88
C ASN A 76 9.40 2.21 17.81
N ASP A 77 8.91 1.58 16.74
CA ASP A 77 9.75 1.08 15.65
C ASP A 77 10.42 2.26 14.91
N PRO A 78 11.74 2.22 14.66
CA PRO A 78 12.43 3.31 13.96
C PRO A 78 11.85 3.64 12.58
N ASN A 79 11.34 2.65 11.85
CA ASN A 79 10.66 2.89 10.57
C ASN A 79 9.31 3.57 10.77
N TYR A 80 8.55 3.22 11.82
CA TYR A 80 7.31 3.92 12.15
C TYR A 80 7.59 5.39 12.43
N ILE A 81 8.56 5.68 13.30
CA ILE A 81 8.96 7.05 13.65
C ILE A 81 9.44 7.83 12.40
N SER A 82 10.25 7.19 11.55
CA SER A 82 10.73 7.78 10.31
C SER A 82 9.59 8.10 9.33
N VAL A 83 8.65 7.18 9.13
CA VAL A 83 7.53 7.40 8.22
C VAL A 83 6.59 8.46 8.78
N LYS A 84 6.21 8.38 10.07
CA LYS A 84 5.36 9.37 10.74
C LYS A 84 5.95 10.78 10.69
N SER A 85 7.26 10.93 10.95
CA SER A 85 7.92 12.24 10.89
C SER A 85 7.99 12.84 9.49
N SER A 86 8.01 12.00 8.44
CA SER A 86 7.92 12.44 7.05
C SER A 86 6.49 12.72 6.58
N PHE A 87 5.49 12.12 7.23
CA PHE A 87 4.07 12.31 6.96
C PHE A 87 3.52 13.53 7.71
N LYS A 88 3.88 14.72 7.22
CA LYS A 88 3.58 16.02 7.85
C LYS A 88 3.08 17.05 6.83
N GLY A 89 2.64 18.20 7.32
CA GLY A 89 2.02 19.26 6.52
C GLY A 89 0.52 19.34 6.76
N ARG A 90 -0.13 20.48 6.50
CA ARG A 90 -1.58 20.59 6.67
C ARG A 90 -2.30 20.07 5.41
N PRO A 91 -3.41 19.32 5.54
CA PRO A 91 -4.10 18.94 6.78
C PRO A 91 -3.60 17.65 7.45
N LEU A 92 -2.58 16.99 6.92
CA LEU A 92 -2.09 15.69 7.43
C LEU A 92 -1.56 15.71 8.86
N SER A 93 -0.99 16.82 9.33
CA SER A 93 -0.51 16.97 10.70
C SER A 93 -1.62 16.88 11.76
N GLN A 94 -2.87 17.09 11.35
CA GLN A 94 -4.06 16.93 12.19
C GLN A 94 -4.72 15.57 11.98
N SER A 95 -4.26 14.76 11.02
CA SER A 95 -4.86 13.45 10.74
C SER A 95 -4.53 12.43 11.84
N LYS A 96 -5.45 11.49 12.05
CA LYS A 96 -5.26 10.34 12.93
C LYS A 96 -4.66 9.20 12.11
N ILE A 97 -3.42 8.81 12.39
CA ILE A 97 -2.82 7.61 11.80
C ILE A 97 -3.39 6.39 12.52
N LEU A 98 -4.05 5.51 11.79
CA LEU A 98 -4.60 4.25 12.30
C LEU A 98 -3.54 3.15 12.32
N GLY A 99 -2.65 3.14 11.33
CA GLY A 99 -1.56 2.17 11.27
C GLY A 99 -0.55 2.46 10.17
N ILE A 100 0.69 2.03 10.39
CA ILE A 100 1.75 2.02 9.38
C ILE A 100 2.23 0.59 9.22
N PHE A 101 2.13 0.06 7.99
CA PHE A 101 2.60 -1.28 7.66
C PHE A 101 3.92 -1.21 6.91
N GLU A 102 4.91 -2.01 7.31
CA GLU A 102 6.03 -2.39 6.43
C GLU A 102 5.51 -3.40 5.40
N LEU A 103 5.90 -3.18 4.14
CA LEU A 103 5.56 -4.03 3.00
C LEU A 103 6.80 -4.79 2.55
N ARG A 104 6.83 -6.10 2.80
CA ARG A 104 7.83 -7.00 2.22
C ARG A 104 7.27 -7.57 0.93
N MET A 105 7.63 -6.93 -0.18
CA MET A 105 7.10 -7.28 -1.50
C MET A 105 7.64 -8.64 -1.97
N PRO A 106 6.96 -9.32 -2.91
CA PRO A 106 7.45 -10.57 -3.48
C PRO A 106 8.90 -10.47 -3.92
N THR A 107 9.72 -11.47 -3.59
CA THR A 107 11.17 -11.47 -3.86
C THR A 107 11.48 -11.21 -5.34
N LYS A 108 10.58 -11.61 -6.25
CA LYS A 108 10.71 -11.31 -7.69
C LYS A 108 10.68 -9.80 -7.99
N LEU A 109 9.82 -9.04 -7.32
CA LEU A 109 9.73 -7.59 -7.49
C LEU A 109 10.95 -6.90 -6.87
N GLU A 110 11.34 -7.29 -5.66
CA GLU A 110 12.53 -6.74 -4.99
C GLU A 110 13.80 -6.96 -5.82
N LYS A 111 14.05 -8.19 -6.29
CA LYS A 111 15.20 -8.49 -7.14
C LYS A 111 15.22 -7.65 -8.42
N ARG A 112 14.06 -7.44 -9.05
CA ARG A 112 13.95 -6.59 -10.26
C ARG A 112 14.24 -5.13 -9.95
N HIS A 113 13.78 -4.63 -8.81
CA HIS A 113 14.05 -3.28 -8.34
C HIS A 113 15.54 -3.08 -8.03
N GLU A 114 16.14 -3.98 -7.25
CA GLU A 114 17.55 -3.95 -6.89
C GLU A 114 18.47 -4.03 -8.13
N ALA A 115 18.17 -4.93 -9.07
CA ALA A 115 18.91 -5.01 -10.32
C ALA A 115 18.81 -3.72 -11.13
N TYR A 116 17.63 -3.09 -11.19
CA TYR A 116 17.46 -1.81 -11.87
C TYR A 116 18.26 -0.67 -11.21
N LYS A 117 18.21 -0.60 -9.88
CA LYS A 117 18.93 0.36 -9.05
C LYS A 117 20.45 0.26 -9.26
N LYS A 118 21.01 -0.95 -9.17
CA LYS A 118 22.44 -1.22 -9.42
C LYS A 118 22.84 -0.85 -10.85
N ASN A 119 22.05 -1.25 -11.85
CA ASN A 119 22.34 -0.94 -13.25
C ASN A 119 22.28 0.56 -13.54
N LEU A 120 21.32 1.28 -12.96
CA LEU A 120 21.24 2.73 -13.16
C LEU A 120 22.40 3.45 -12.48
N SER A 121 22.78 3.06 -11.27
CA SER A 121 23.95 3.60 -10.55
C SER A 121 25.22 3.44 -11.39
N LYS A 122 25.55 2.22 -11.82
CA LYS A 122 26.71 1.94 -12.70
C LYS A 122 26.71 2.79 -13.98
N ARG A 123 25.58 2.85 -14.68
CA ARG A 123 25.45 3.58 -15.95
C ARG A 123 25.56 5.10 -15.78
N THR A 124 25.34 5.63 -14.58
CA THR A 124 25.28 7.08 -14.36
C THR A 124 26.43 7.63 -13.55
N GLY A 125 27.28 6.77 -12.98
CA GLY A 125 28.31 7.16 -12.02
C GLY A 125 27.77 7.67 -10.68
N LYS A 126 26.44 7.78 -10.50
CA LYS A 126 25.82 8.22 -9.25
C LYS A 126 25.72 7.09 -8.24
N SER A 127 25.88 7.42 -6.97
CA SER A 127 25.67 6.47 -5.88
C SER A 127 24.20 5.98 -5.83
N ILE A 128 23.99 4.80 -5.25
CA ILE A 128 22.64 4.25 -5.03
C ILE A 128 21.78 5.23 -4.21
N LYS A 129 22.37 5.91 -3.22
CA LYS A 129 21.69 6.87 -2.35
C LYS A 129 21.16 8.06 -3.15
N GLU A 130 21.95 8.62 -4.07
CA GLU A 130 21.56 9.79 -4.87
C GLU A 130 20.45 9.50 -5.90
N ILE A 131 20.27 8.24 -6.28
CA ILE A 131 19.25 7.84 -7.26
C ILE A 131 18.01 7.22 -6.64
N THR A 132 18.01 6.97 -5.33
CA THR A 132 16.90 6.32 -4.62
C THR A 132 16.18 7.36 -3.79
N HIS A 133 14.93 7.63 -4.17
CA HIS A 133 14.11 8.65 -3.52
C HIS A 133 12.95 7.97 -2.80
N ARG A 134 12.77 8.30 -1.53
CA ARG A 134 11.58 7.89 -0.78
C ARG A 134 10.47 8.88 -1.07
N MET A 135 9.38 8.40 -1.66
CA MET A 135 8.31 9.24 -2.18
C MET A 135 6.94 8.74 -1.72
N PHE A 136 5.98 9.65 -1.64
CA PHE A 136 4.58 9.34 -1.39
C PHE A 136 3.82 9.03 -2.68
N HIS A 137 2.85 8.13 -2.57
CA HIS A 137 1.91 7.78 -3.63
C HIS A 137 0.52 7.60 -3.03
N GLY A 138 -0.34 8.59 -3.26
CA GLY A 138 -1.76 8.47 -2.96
C GLY A 138 -2.44 7.57 -3.98
N THR A 139 -3.38 6.75 -3.53
CA THR A 139 -4.15 5.88 -4.39
C THR A 139 -5.58 5.78 -3.93
N THR A 140 -6.44 5.33 -4.84
CA THR A 140 -7.83 5.11 -4.48
C THR A 140 -8.02 3.76 -3.78
N SER A 141 -8.78 3.74 -2.69
CA SER A 141 -9.23 2.52 -2.02
C SER A 141 -10.74 2.38 -2.20
N TYR A 142 -11.16 1.35 -2.94
CA TYR A 142 -12.58 0.98 -3.14
C TYR A 142 -12.95 -0.21 -2.25
N CYS A 143 -12.36 -0.25 -1.07
CA CYS A 143 -12.61 -1.24 -0.04
C CYS A 143 -12.48 -0.56 1.31
N THR A 144 -12.84 -1.28 2.35
CA THR A 144 -12.71 -0.97 3.78
C THR A 144 -11.25 -1.17 4.22
N PRO A 145 -10.36 -0.16 4.24
CA PRO A 145 -8.95 -0.37 4.59
C PRO A 145 -8.76 -0.64 6.08
N GLU A 146 -9.72 -0.24 6.92
CA GLU A 146 -9.67 -0.37 8.39
C GLU A 146 -9.52 -1.83 8.82
N ARG A 147 -10.13 -2.75 8.06
CA ARG A 147 -10.05 -4.20 8.29
C ARG A 147 -8.61 -4.70 8.45
N PHE A 148 -7.63 -4.07 7.78
CA PHE A 148 -6.23 -4.50 7.89
C PHE A 148 -5.63 -4.25 9.28
N VAL A 149 -6.20 -3.32 10.05
CA VAL A 149 -5.84 -3.03 11.45
C VAL A 149 -6.72 -3.85 12.39
N GLU A 150 -8.04 -3.84 12.18
CA GLU A 150 -9.01 -4.54 13.05
C GLU A 150 -8.76 -6.05 13.13
N GLU A 151 -8.44 -6.68 12.00
CA GLU A 151 -8.08 -8.10 11.93
C GLU A 151 -6.87 -8.45 12.83
N LEU A 152 -5.98 -7.49 13.09
CA LEU A 152 -4.83 -7.69 13.98
C LEU A 152 -5.17 -7.45 15.45
N SER A 153 -6.04 -6.50 15.76
CA SER A 153 -6.51 -6.24 17.12
C SER A 153 -7.31 -7.42 17.67
N TYR A 154 -8.24 -7.97 16.87
CA TYR A 154 -9.03 -9.14 17.26
C TYR A 154 -8.16 -10.38 17.53
N SER A 155 -7.04 -10.54 16.80
CA SER A 155 -6.12 -11.65 17.06
C SER A 155 -5.32 -11.52 18.36
N GLN A 156 -5.14 -10.30 18.89
CA GLN A 156 -4.38 -10.07 20.13
C GLN A 156 -5.25 -10.21 21.38
N GLU A 157 -6.51 -9.80 21.32
CA GLU A 157 -7.43 -9.86 22.45
C GLU A 157 -7.88 -11.29 22.79
N ASN A 158 -7.79 -12.23 21.84
CA ASN A 158 -8.19 -13.63 22.02
C ASN A 158 -6.99 -14.58 22.23
N GLU A 159 -5.76 -14.08 22.37
CA GLU A 159 -4.55 -14.89 22.64
C GLU A 159 -4.43 -15.35 24.11
N GLU A 160 -5.35 -14.94 25.00
CA GLU A 160 -5.37 -15.33 26.42
C GLU A 160 -6.16 -16.64 26.71
N GLU A 161 -6.91 -17.18 25.74
CA GLU A 161 -7.60 -18.48 25.89
C GLU A 161 -7.17 -19.47 24.81
N GLU A 162 -6.37 -20.45 25.23
CA GLU A 162 -6.15 -21.77 24.63
C GLU A 162 -5.67 -21.90 23.16
N ILE A 163 -4.48 -22.51 23.07
CA ILE A 163 -3.87 -23.19 21.91
C ILE A 163 -3.23 -22.26 20.86
N LYS A 164 -1.90 -22.28 20.87
CA LYS A 164 -0.95 -21.71 19.89
C LYS A 164 -1.06 -22.37 18.50
N GLU A 165 -2.24 -22.45 17.91
CA GLU A 165 -2.34 -22.48 16.45
C GLU A 165 -2.39 -21.04 15.97
N ARG A 166 -1.36 -20.64 15.23
CA ARG A 166 -1.25 -19.31 14.62
C ARG A 166 -2.55 -19.01 13.87
N PHE A 167 -3.43 -18.22 14.47
CA PHE A 167 -4.62 -17.69 13.81
C PHE A 167 -4.13 -16.73 12.71
N HIS A 168 -3.80 -17.31 11.57
CA HIS A 168 -3.41 -16.62 10.37
C HIS A 168 -4.67 -16.01 9.78
N VAL A 169 -4.96 -14.75 10.12
CA VAL A 169 -6.06 -14.03 9.46
C VAL A 169 -5.69 -13.85 8.00
N GLU A 170 -6.38 -14.59 7.12
CA GLU A 170 -6.19 -14.48 5.67
C GLU A 170 -6.78 -13.14 5.21
N ARG A 171 -5.90 -12.17 5.01
CA ARG A 171 -6.27 -10.85 4.48
C ARG A 171 -6.96 -10.98 3.14
N LYS A 172 -8.24 -10.62 3.09
CA LYS A 172 -8.99 -10.55 1.83
C LYS A 172 -8.58 -9.30 1.06
N PHE A 173 -8.18 -9.48 -0.19
CA PHE A 173 -7.88 -8.40 -1.12
C PHE A 173 -8.96 -8.31 -2.18
N CYS A 174 -9.29 -7.10 -2.63
CA CYS A 174 -10.20 -6.92 -3.76
C CYS A 174 -9.60 -7.55 -5.02
N GLU A 175 -10.43 -8.21 -5.81
CA GLU A 175 -9.99 -8.83 -7.06
C GLU A 175 -9.75 -7.81 -8.17
N LYS A 176 -10.50 -6.70 -8.17
CA LYS A 176 -10.46 -5.65 -9.20
C LYS A 176 -10.68 -4.27 -8.60
N ASP A 177 -10.30 -3.26 -9.38
CA ASP A 177 -10.63 -1.85 -9.17
C ASP A 177 -10.35 -1.29 -7.77
N CYS A 178 -9.25 -1.71 -7.14
CA CYS A 178 -8.80 -1.12 -5.88
C CYS A 178 -7.30 -0.84 -5.95
N GLY A 179 -6.92 0.43 -5.84
CA GLY A 179 -5.52 0.88 -5.89
C GLY A 179 -4.72 0.35 -4.71
N LEU A 180 -5.30 0.37 -3.50
CA LEU A 180 -4.72 -0.22 -2.30
C LEU A 180 -4.40 -1.71 -2.49
N CYS A 181 -5.42 -2.54 -2.74
CA CYS A 181 -5.24 -3.99 -2.87
C CYS A 181 -4.33 -4.33 -4.05
N GLY A 182 -4.51 -3.66 -5.20
CA GLY A 182 -3.70 -3.89 -6.39
C GLY A 182 -2.21 -3.59 -6.18
N ILE A 183 -1.88 -2.47 -5.52
CA ILE A 183 -0.49 -2.11 -5.23
C ILE A 183 0.11 -3.07 -4.19
N VAL A 184 -0.62 -3.42 -3.13
CA VAL A 184 -0.13 -4.40 -2.14
C VAL A 184 0.16 -5.73 -2.83
N GLN A 185 -0.74 -6.25 -3.66
CA GLN A 185 -0.57 -7.58 -4.26
C GLN A 185 0.47 -7.62 -5.38
N GLN A 186 0.58 -6.56 -6.19
CA GLN A 186 1.29 -6.61 -7.49
C GLN A 186 2.44 -5.60 -7.60
N GLY A 187 2.59 -4.71 -6.62
CA GLY A 187 3.40 -3.50 -6.72
C GLY A 187 2.80 -2.47 -7.67
N ASN A 188 3.51 -1.36 -7.90
CA ASN A 188 3.04 -0.34 -8.84
C ASN A 188 3.08 -0.87 -10.28
N LYS A 189 1.95 -0.81 -10.97
CA LYS A 189 1.80 -1.26 -12.36
C LYS A 189 1.47 -0.10 -13.28
N THR A 190 2.22 0.00 -14.37
CA THR A 190 2.00 1.04 -15.38
C THR A 190 0.67 0.89 -16.10
N LYS A 191 0.13 -0.33 -16.23
CA LYS A 191 -1.18 -0.56 -16.86
C LYS A 191 -2.37 0.06 -16.13
N TYR A 192 -2.25 0.35 -14.83
CA TYR A 192 -3.33 0.93 -14.01
C TYR A 192 -3.25 2.46 -13.88
N THR A 193 -2.30 3.12 -14.55
CA THR A 193 -2.20 4.58 -14.46
C THR A 193 -3.31 5.25 -15.26
N LYS A 194 -3.84 6.37 -14.75
CA LYS A 194 -4.82 7.20 -15.48
C LYS A 194 -4.25 7.87 -16.73
N THR A 195 -2.92 8.02 -16.83
CA THR A 195 -2.26 8.61 -18.00
C THR A 195 -2.15 7.60 -19.15
N LYS A 196 -3.31 7.25 -19.74
CA LYS A 196 -3.37 6.43 -20.96
C LYS A 196 -3.12 7.34 -22.16
N SER A 197 -2.13 7.00 -22.97
CA SER A 197 -1.86 7.68 -24.23
C SER A 197 -1.48 6.66 -25.28
N LEU A 198 -2.11 6.73 -26.46
CA LEU A 198 -1.82 5.84 -27.59
C LEU A 198 -0.36 5.95 -28.06
N PHE A 199 0.25 7.13 -27.88
CA PHE A 199 1.60 7.42 -28.36
C PHE A 199 2.64 7.60 -27.26
N LYS A 200 2.24 7.59 -25.97
CA LYS A 200 3.14 7.80 -24.84
C LYS A 200 3.02 6.67 -23.83
N LYS A 201 4.17 6.22 -23.34
CA LYS A 201 4.24 5.21 -22.27
C LYS A 201 3.51 5.72 -21.03
N ASN A 202 2.66 4.88 -20.46
CA ASN A 202 1.97 5.12 -19.19
C ASN A 202 2.94 5.58 -18.08
N ARG A 203 2.51 6.55 -17.28
CA ARG A 203 3.35 7.24 -16.28
C ARG A 203 2.74 7.17 -14.89
N MET A 204 3.57 6.79 -13.92
CA MET A 204 3.26 6.78 -12.50
C MET A 204 3.90 8.02 -11.84
N TRP A 205 3.16 8.65 -10.93
CA TRP A 205 3.52 9.92 -10.28
C TRP A 205 3.74 9.69 -8.79
N PHE A 206 4.83 10.24 -8.27
CA PHE A 206 5.24 10.11 -6.87
C PHE A 206 5.68 11.48 -6.36
N ALA A 207 5.21 11.91 -5.20
CA ALA A 207 5.52 13.22 -4.65
C ALA A 207 6.40 13.11 -3.40
N ASN A 208 7.37 13.99 -3.25
CA ASN A 208 8.19 14.04 -2.03
C ASN A 208 7.39 14.62 -0.85
N ASP A 209 6.40 15.46 -1.15
CA ASP A 209 5.44 16.01 -0.22
C ASP A 209 4.17 15.11 -0.14
N PRO A 210 3.77 14.65 1.06
CA PRO A 210 2.58 13.82 1.21
C PRO A 210 1.28 14.61 0.96
N CYS A 211 1.23 15.93 1.18
CA CYS A 211 0.03 16.73 0.90
C CYS A 211 -0.29 16.75 -0.61
N THR A 212 0.72 16.77 -1.48
CA THR A 212 0.56 16.59 -2.92
C THR A 212 -0.06 15.22 -3.26
N SER A 213 0.29 14.16 -2.52
CA SER A 213 -0.27 12.82 -2.73
C SER A 213 -1.68 12.66 -2.18
N LEU A 214 -2.07 13.43 -1.16
CA LEU A 214 -3.37 13.33 -0.49
C LEU A 214 -4.57 13.46 -1.45
N TYR A 215 -4.47 14.34 -2.46
CA TYR A 215 -5.53 14.53 -3.46
C TYR A 215 -5.88 13.24 -4.24
N TYR A 216 -4.98 12.26 -4.24
CA TYR A 216 -5.17 10.97 -4.91
C TYR A 216 -5.72 9.87 -3.99
N CYS A 217 -5.97 10.17 -2.70
CA CYS A 217 -6.47 9.25 -1.68
C CYS A 217 -8.01 9.30 -1.54
N ASN A 218 -8.75 9.05 -2.62
CA ASN A 218 -10.22 9.25 -2.70
C ASN A 218 -10.68 10.70 -2.39
N GLY A 219 -9.85 11.70 -2.69
CA GLY A 219 -10.17 13.11 -2.40
C GLY A 219 -10.17 13.45 -0.90
N VAL A 220 -10.76 14.60 -0.54
CA VAL A 220 -10.72 15.17 0.84
C VAL A 220 -11.99 14.84 1.64
N VAL A 221 -12.66 13.73 1.33
CA VAL A 221 -13.83 13.28 2.10
C VAL A 221 -13.41 13.02 3.56
N VAL A 222 -14.07 13.70 4.50
CA VAL A 222 -13.85 13.58 5.95
C VAL A 222 -14.54 12.29 6.45
N LYS A 223 -14.03 11.66 7.52
CA LYS A 223 -14.54 10.39 8.09
C LYS A 223 -14.38 9.12 7.23
N SER A 224 -13.61 9.16 6.14
CA SER A 224 -13.19 7.95 5.42
C SER A 224 -11.75 7.61 5.76
N VAL A 225 -11.44 6.34 5.99
CA VAL A 225 -10.04 5.87 6.07
C VAL A 225 -9.38 5.98 4.71
N LYS A 226 -8.28 6.73 4.68
CA LYS A 226 -7.46 6.99 3.50
C LYS A 226 -6.19 6.15 3.54
N THR A 227 -5.65 5.90 2.35
CA THR A 227 -4.43 5.11 2.19
C THR A 227 -3.39 5.85 1.39
N MET A 228 -2.14 5.82 1.86
CA MET A 228 -1.01 6.40 1.15
C MET A 228 0.20 5.48 1.25
N PHE A 229 0.88 5.26 0.14
CA PHE A 229 2.09 4.46 0.11
C PHE A 229 3.33 5.35 0.24
N VAL A 230 4.35 4.81 0.91
CA VAL A 230 5.72 5.28 0.82
C VAL A 230 6.49 4.31 -0.06
N VAL A 231 7.13 4.83 -1.09
CA VAL A 231 7.67 4.08 -2.22
C VAL A 231 9.13 4.47 -2.45
N ASP A 232 10.01 3.48 -2.60
CA ASP A 232 11.35 3.71 -3.14
C ASP A 232 11.24 3.92 -4.65
N VAL A 233 11.65 5.09 -5.13
CA VAL A 233 11.61 5.49 -6.55
C VAL A 233 13.03 5.74 -7.06
N ILE A 234 13.42 5.01 -8.11
CA ILE A 234 14.74 5.08 -8.72
C ILE A 234 14.76 6.07 -9.88
N LYS A 235 15.38 7.23 -9.68
CA LYS A 235 15.48 8.30 -10.68
C LYS A 235 16.72 9.18 -10.48
N LYS A 236 17.26 9.75 -11.56
CA LYS A 236 18.45 10.62 -11.49
C LYS A 236 18.20 12.01 -10.88
N ALA A 237 16.95 12.48 -10.90
CA ALA A 237 16.53 13.83 -10.55
C ALA A 237 15.75 13.79 -9.22
N PRO A 238 16.10 14.60 -8.20
CA PRO A 238 15.64 14.38 -6.83
C PRO A 238 14.49 15.29 -6.36
N LYS A 239 13.93 16.20 -7.17
CA LYS A 239 13.05 17.26 -6.65
C LYS A 239 11.60 17.15 -7.08
N GLY A 240 10.72 17.42 -6.11
CA GLY A 240 9.27 17.58 -6.28
C GLY A 240 8.58 16.27 -6.67
N ILE A 241 7.94 16.29 -7.83
CA ILE A 241 7.18 15.16 -8.36
C ILE A 241 8.06 14.33 -9.28
N LEU A 242 8.24 13.05 -8.94
CA LEU A 242 8.92 12.08 -9.78
C LEU A 242 7.92 11.29 -10.62
N ILE A 243 8.05 11.48 -11.93
CA ILE A 243 7.30 10.71 -12.92
C ILE A 243 8.19 9.58 -13.47
N VAL A 244 7.71 8.33 -13.43
CA VAL A 244 8.41 7.15 -13.97
C VAL A 244 7.46 6.27 -14.80
N ASN A 245 8.03 5.54 -15.77
CA ASN A 245 7.29 4.65 -16.67
C ASN A 245 7.80 3.20 -16.64
N LYS A 246 8.55 2.84 -15.58
CA LYS A 246 9.11 1.50 -15.39
C LYS A 246 8.72 1.00 -14.01
N GLU A 247 7.99 -0.11 -13.95
CA GLU A 247 7.56 -0.74 -12.69
C GLU A 247 8.75 -1.07 -11.78
N LYS A 248 9.83 -1.60 -12.37
CA LYS A 248 11.08 -1.91 -11.65
C LYS A 248 11.81 -0.67 -11.08
N ALA A 249 11.43 0.54 -11.48
CA ALA A 249 11.94 1.77 -10.87
C ALA A 249 11.24 2.11 -9.57
N THR A 250 10.24 1.34 -9.14
CA THR A 250 9.43 1.61 -7.96
C THR A 250 9.32 0.37 -7.09
N LEU A 251 9.27 0.55 -5.78
CA LEU A 251 8.99 -0.53 -4.85
C LEU A 251 8.24 0.04 -3.63
N PRO A 252 6.96 -0.32 -3.42
CA PRO A 252 6.26 0.03 -2.19
C PRO A 252 7.01 -0.53 -0.98
N ARG A 253 7.23 0.32 0.03
CA ARG A 253 7.94 -0.04 1.27
C ARG A 253 7.06 0.07 2.50
N PHE A 254 6.20 1.09 2.53
CA PHE A 254 5.26 1.28 3.62
C PHE A 254 3.87 1.65 3.11
N LEU A 255 2.86 1.30 3.88
CA LEU A 255 1.48 1.74 3.72
C LEU A 255 1.04 2.47 4.98
N ILE A 256 0.46 3.66 4.81
CA ILE A 256 -0.12 4.47 5.88
C ILE A 256 -1.63 4.42 5.73
N LEU A 257 -2.33 4.03 6.81
CA LEU A 257 -3.78 4.14 6.94
C LEU A 257 -4.08 5.29 7.92
N PHE A 258 -4.92 6.24 7.50
CA PHE A 258 -5.17 7.44 8.29
C PHE A 258 -6.56 8.03 8.03
N GLU A 259 -7.08 8.76 9.01
CA GLU A 259 -8.33 9.50 8.93
C GLU A 259 -8.06 10.99 8.98
N MET A 260 -8.75 11.74 8.12
CA MET A 260 -8.73 13.20 8.22
C MET A 260 -9.59 13.62 9.40
N SER A 261 -9.02 14.40 10.31
CA SER A 261 -9.80 15.09 11.34
C SER A 261 -10.73 16.11 10.69
N GLU A 262 -11.87 16.36 11.31
CA GLU A 262 -12.71 17.51 10.98
C GLU A 262 -11.85 18.77 11.19
N CYS A 263 -11.58 19.49 10.09
CA CYS A 263 -11.00 20.82 10.21
C CYS A 263 -12.10 21.71 10.81
N TYR A 264 -12.06 21.97 12.11
CA TYR A 264 -12.71 23.16 12.66
C TYR A 264 -11.96 24.36 12.08
N THR A 265 -12.58 25.01 11.08
CA THR A 265 -12.14 26.29 10.51
C THR A 265 -12.20 27.38 11.55
#